data_AF-A0A356QZA7-F1
#
_entry.id   AF-A0A356QZA7-F1
#
_cell.length_a   1.000
_cell.length_b   1.000
_cell.length_c   1.000
_cell.angle_alpha   90.00
_cell.angle_beta   90.00
_cell.angle_gamma   90.00
#
_symmetry.space_group_name_H-M   'P 1'
#
loop_
_entity.id
_entity.type
_entity.pdbx_description
1 polymer ?
#
loop_
_entity_poly.entity_id
_entity_poly.type
_entity_poly.pdbx_seq_one_letter_code
_entity_poly.pdbx_strand_id
1 'polypeptide(L)'
;RSAMLRLPQSRFAIENRAADMCMNPYLGFAMMLSASVEGLVNRLNPGPSLDEDLYVMADAEKAERALTPLPRNLLEATETLAQSELARQVLGPTLLNSYLSYKVDEWERYHQSVTDWEVKEYLRLY
;
A
#
# COMPACT_ATOMS: atom_id res chain seq x y z
N ARG A 1 -16.31 6.62 -4.68
CA ARG A 1 -15.16 7.09 -3.85
C ARG A 1 -14.17 5.94 -3.63
N SER A 2 -13.72 5.30 -4.69
CA SER A 2 -13.03 4.00 -4.65
C SER A 2 -11.55 4.07 -5.06
N ALA A 3 -11.12 5.13 -5.74
CA ALA A 3 -9.72 5.31 -6.13
C ALA A 3 -8.80 5.71 -4.96
N MET A 4 -7.54 5.25 -5.05
CA MET A 4 -6.45 5.54 -4.11
C MET A 4 -6.06 7.03 -4.12
N LEU A 5 -5.79 7.58 -5.30
CA LEU A 5 -5.50 9.00 -5.48
C LEU A 5 -6.75 9.72 -5.96
N ARG A 6 -7.03 10.89 -5.37
CA ARG A 6 -8.17 11.73 -5.73
C ARG A 6 -7.74 13.18 -5.95
N LEU A 7 -8.37 13.83 -6.92
CA LEU A 7 -8.29 15.27 -7.13
C LEU A 7 -9.56 15.93 -6.57
N PRO A 8 -9.48 16.67 -5.43
CA PRO A 8 -10.62 17.41 -4.91
C PRO A 8 -11.02 18.56 -5.84
N GLN A 9 -12.32 18.76 -6.07
CA GLN A 9 -12.80 19.88 -6.89
C GLN A 9 -12.65 21.25 -6.20
N SER A 10 -12.56 21.28 -4.87
CA SER A 10 -12.54 22.52 -4.08
C SER A 10 -11.15 23.13 -3.89
N ARG A 11 -10.07 22.40 -4.23
CA ARG A 11 -8.69 22.86 -4.04
C ARG A 11 -7.72 22.13 -4.95
N PHE A 12 -6.62 22.79 -5.31
CA PHE A 12 -5.52 22.15 -6.04
C PHE A 12 -4.68 21.30 -5.08
N ALA A 13 -5.06 20.03 -4.95
CA ALA A 13 -4.33 19.05 -4.16
C ALA A 13 -4.49 17.65 -4.75
N ILE A 14 -3.55 16.76 -4.44
CA ILE A 14 -3.69 15.32 -4.65
C ILE A 14 -3.95 14.70 -3.27
N GLU A 15 -5.07 14.01 -3.13
CA GLU A 15 -5.48 13.33 -1.91
C GLU A 15 -5.08 11.85 -2.02
N ASN A 16 -4.09 11.43 -1.22
CA ASN A 16 -3.74 10.02 -1.06
C ASN A 16 -4.58 9.39 0.05
N ARG A 17 -5.41 8.40 -0.33
CA ARG A 17 -6.40 7.77 0.54
C ARG A 17 -6.00 6.37 1.01
N ALA A 18 -4.81 5.89 0.62
CA ALA A 18 -4.26 4.62 1.10
C ALA A 18 -3.54 4.76 2.45
N ALA A 19 -3.16 5.98 2.84
CA ALA A 19 -2.54 6.22 4.14
C ALA A 19 -3.58 6.15 5.27
N ASP A 20 -3.18 5.58 6.40
CA ASP A 20 -3.98 5.51 7.64
C ASP A 20 -3.26 6.17 8.82
N MET A 21 -3.87 6.14 10.00
CA MET A 21 -3.32 6.75 11.23
C MET A 21 -2.28 5.88 11.94
N CYS A 22 -2.06 4.64 11.51
CA CYS A 22 -1.09 3.71 12.08
C CYS A 22 0.32 3.93 11.49
N MET A 23 0.43 4.66 10.37
CA MET A 23 1.73 4.96 9.77
C MET A 23 2.54 5.98 10.59
N ASN A 24 3.86 5.89 10.53
CA ASN A 24 4.72 6.98 10.99
C ASN A 24 4.60 8.17 10.00
N PRO A 25 4.15 9.36 10.45
CA PRO A 25 3.90 10.49 9.55
C PRO A 25 5.18 10.96 8.85
N TYR A 26 6.33 10.91 9.51
CA TYR A 26 7.59 11.34 8.92
C TYR A 26 8.02 10.41 7.79
N LEU A 27 7.97 9.09 8.02
CA LEU A 27 8.36 8.10 7.01
C LEU A 27 7.39 8.08 5.84
N GLY A 28 6.09 8.13 6.11
CA GLY A 28 5.07 8.14 5.05
C GLY A 28 5.12 9.40 4.20
N PHE A 29 5.31 10.58 4.80
CA PHE A 29 5.49 11.82 4.03
C PHE A 29 6.81 11.85 3.26
N ALA A 30 7.91 11.35 3.82
CA ALA A 30 9.18 11.25 3.10
C ALA A 30 9.03 10.37 1.85
N MET A 31 8.44 9.19 1.98
CA MET A 31 8.20 8.29 0.84
C MET A 31 7.27 8.90 -0.21
N MET A 32 6.15 9.50 0.22
CA MET A 32 5.17 10.09 -0.69
C MET A 32 5.76 11.29 -1.45
N LEU A 33 6.51 12.16 -0.76
CA LEU A 33 7.16 13.31 -1.39
C LEU A 33 8.23 12.85 -2.38
N SER A 34 9.08 11.89 -2.00
CA SER A 34 10.12 11.37 -2.88
C SER A 34 9.55 10.68 -4.11
N ALA A 35 8.48 9.89 -3.99
CA ALA A 35 7.79 9.29 -5.13
C ALA A 35 7.20 10.36 -6.07
N SER A 36 6.65 11.44 -5.50
CA SER A 36 6.13 12.55 -6.28
C SER A 36 7.23 13.28 -7.05
N VAL A 37 8.37 13.53 -6.41
CA VAL A 37 9.55 14.16 -7.03
C VAL A 37 10.14 13.28 -8.13
N GLU A 38 10.28 11.98 -7.88
CA GLU A 38 10.77 11.02 -8.88
C GLU A 38 9.87 11.01 -10.13
N GLY A 39 8.55 10.98 -9.94
CA GLY A 39 7.59 11.07 -11.05
C GLY A 39 7.73 12.34 -11.87
N LEU A 40 7.94 13.50 -11.21
CA LEU A 40 8.14 14.79 -11.88
C LEU A 40 9.47 14.85 -12.64
N VAL A 41 10.58 14.43 -12.01
CA VAL A 41 11.92 14.45 -12.61
C VAL A 41 12.00 13.54 -13.83
N ASN A 42 11.45 12.33 -13.70
CA ASN A 42 11.46 11.32 -14.77
C ASN A 42 10.30 11.48 -15.76
N ARG A 43 9.41 12.46 -15.53
CA ARG A 43 8.22 12.72 -16.36
C ARG A 43 7.37 11.47 -16.58
N LEU A 44 7.14 10.70 -15.51
CA LEU A 44 6.37 9.47 -15.57
C LEU A 44 4.91 9.77 -15.95
N ASN A 45 4.35 8.97 -16.85
CA ASN A 45 2.94 9.04 -17.22
C ASN A 45 2.11 8.24 -16.21
N PRO A 46 1.21 8.86 -15.42
CA PRO A 46 0.38 8.15 -14.44
C PRO A 46 -0.74 7.32 -15.08
N GLY A 47 -0.92 7.38 -16.40
CA GLY A 47 -2.01 6.72 -17.11
C GLY A 47 -3.30 7.55 -17.14
N PRO A 48 -4.37 7.03 -17.78
CA PRO A 48 -5.66 7.69 -17.83
C PRO A 48 -6.35 7.73 -16.46
N SER A 49 -7.22 8.73 -16.24
CA SER A 49 -8.06 8.77 -15.04
C SER A 49 -9.07 7.62 -15.04
N LEU A 50 -9.43 7.16 -13.84
CA LEU A 50 -10.49 6.19 -13.62
C LEU A 50 -11.63 6.89 -12.87
N ASP A 51 -12.68 7.23 -13.62
CA ASP A 51 -13.84 7.97 -13.12
C ASP A 51 -15.03 7.04 -12.76
N GLU A 52 -14.78 5.73 -12.76
CA GLU A 52 -15.76 4.68 -12.47
C GLU A 52 -15.64 4.16 -11.04
N ASP A 53 -16.69 3.50 -10.55
CA ASP A 53 -16.65 2.90 -9.22
C ASP A 53 -15.95 1.53 -9.23
N LEU A 54 -14.69 1.51 -8.76
CA LEU A 54 -13.87 0.29 -8.74
C LEU A 54 -14.42 -0.82 -7.83
N TYR A 55 -15.37 -0.53 -6.92
CA TYR A 55 -16.00 -1.55 -6.08
C TYR A 55 -16.97 -2.47 -6.83
N VAL A 56 -17.60 -1.95 -7.89
CA VAL A 56 -18.55 -2.73 -8.71
C VAL A 56 -17.93 -3.27 -10.00
N MET A 57 -16.70 -2.82 -10.32
CA MET A 57 -15.94 -3.30 -11.47
C MET A 57 -15.50 -4.76 -11.26
N ALA A 58 -15.75 -5.59 -12.27
CA ALA A 58 -15.33 -6.99 -12.25
C ALA A 58 -13.81 -7.12 -12.31
N ASP A 59 -13.25 -8.16 -11.68
CA ASP A 59 -11.79 -8.33 -11.65
C ASP A 59 -11.18 -8.58 -13.04
N ALA A 60 -11.94 -9.19 -13.95
CA ALA A 60 -11.53 -9.35 -15.35
C ALA A 60 -11.35 -8.00 -16.05
N GLU A 61 -12.24 -7.04 -15.79
CA GLU A 61 -12.18 -5.69 -16.36
C GLU A 61 -11.02 -4.88 -15.74
N LYS A 62 -10.79 -5.03 -14.42
CA LYS A 62 -9.60 -4.44 -13.76
C LYS A 62 -8.31 -4.96 -14.39
N ALA A 63 -8.24 -6.26 -14.67
CA ALA A 63 -7.08 -6.89 -15.28
C ALA A 63 -6.85 -6.40 -16.73
N GLU A 64 -7.91 -6.30 -17.53
CA GLU A 64 -7.84 -5.77 -18.91
C GLU A 64 -7.29 -4.34 -18.94
N ARG A 65 -7.67 -3.53 -17.94
CA ARG A 65 -7.20 -2.14 -17.78
C ARG A 65 -5.86 -2.02 -17.06
N ALA A 66 -5.16 -3.14 -16.82
CA ALA A 66 -3.88 -3.20 -16.10
C ALA A 66 -3.90 -2.55 -14.71
N LEU A 67 -5.05 -2.59 -14.02
CA LEU A 67 -5.19 -2.06 -12.67
C LEU A 67 -4.53 -3.02 -11.68
N THR A 68 -3.45 -2.56 -11.06
CA THR A 68 -2.73 -3.35 -10.07
C THR A 68 -3.32 -3.09 -8.68
N PRO A 69 -3.83 -4.12 -7.98
CA PRO A 69 -4.30 -3.95 -6.61
C PRO A 69 -3.13 -3.64 -5.68
N LEU A 70 -3.40 -2.95 -4.57
CA LEU A 70 -2.43 -2.81 -3.48
C LEU A 70 -2.18 -4.17 -2.81
N PRO A 71 -1.02 -4.31 -2.12
CA PRO A 71 -0.76 -5.48 -1.30
C PRO A 71 -1.90 -5.77 -0.33
N ARG A 72 -2.27 -7.05 -0.20
CA ARG A 72 -3.46 -7.48 0.58
C ARG A 72 -3.18 -7.66 2.06
N ASN A 73 -1.92 -7.76 2.44
CA ASN A 73 -1.49 -7.95 3.81
C ASN A 73 -0.11 -7.32 4.05
N LEU A 74 0.31 -7.30 5.32
CA LEU A 74 1.57 -6.69 5.73
C LEU A 74 2.78 -7.38 5.10
N LEU A 75 2.75 -8.70 4.92
CA LEU A 75 3.85 -9.44 4.31
C LEU A 75 4.05 -9.03 2.85
N GLU A 76 3.00 -9.08 2.02
CA GLU A 76 3.04 -8.66 0.62
C GLU A 76 3.54 -7.20 0.49
N ALA A 77 3.10 -6.31 1.40
CA ALA A 77 3.53 -4.91 1.40
C ALA A 77 5.02 -4.76 1.74
N THR A 78 5.50 -5.56 2.69
CA THR A 78 6.90 -5.55 3.14
C THR A 78 7.83 -6.12 2.07
N GLU A 79 7.42 -7.20 1.39
CA GLU A 79 8.15 -7.78 0.25
C GLU A 79 8.24 -6.80 -0.93
N THR A 80 7.13 -6.12 -1.24
CA THR A 80 7.09 -5.07 -2.28
C THR A 80 8.03 -3.92 -1.92
N LEU A 81 8.03 -3.48 -0.65
CA LEU A 81 8.91 -2.40 -0.18
C LEU A 81 10.39 -2.81 -0.24
N ALA A 82 10.72 -4.06 0.06
CA ALA A 82 12.10 -4.58 0.01
C ALA A 82 12.71 -4.55 -1.40
N GLN A 83 11.87 -4.67 -2.42
CA GLN A 83 12.28 -4.61 -3.83
C GLN A 83 12.33 -3.18 -4.39
N SER A 84 11.87 -2.17 -3.63
CA SER A 84 11.81 -0.79 -4.09
C SER A 84 13.18 -0.09 -4.01
N GLU A 85 13.72 0.28 -5.17
CA GLU A 85 14.94 1.08 -5.25
C GLU A 85 14.74 2.49 -4.67
N LEU A 86 13.57 3.09 -4.89
CA LEU A 86 13.22 4.37 -4.28
C LEU A 86 13.25 4.29 -2.74
N ALA A 87 12.68 3.24 -2.15
CA ALA A 87 12.70 3.07 -0.69
C ALA A 87 14.13 2.94 -0.16
N ARG A 88 15.01 2.22 -0.88
CA ARG A 88 16.42 2.08 -0.55
C ARG A 88 17.16 3.42 -0.57
N GLN A 89 16.85 4.28 -1.54
CA GLN A 89 17.44 5.61 -1.65
C GLN A 89 16.92 6.57 -0.56
N VAL A 90 15.62 6.55 -0.28
CA VAL A 90 14.98 7.50 0.65
C VAL A 90 15.29 7.17 2.10
N LEU A 91 15.21 5.90 2.49
CA LEU A 91 15.41 5.48 3.88
C LEU A 91 16.89 5.16 4.16
N GLY A 92 17.65 4.81 3.11
CA GLY A 92 18.98 4.23 3.26
C GLY A 92 18.94 2.77 3.69
N PRO A 93 20.00 2.00 3.44
CA PRO A 93 20.03 0.56 3.66
C PRO A 93 19.83 0.18 5.12
N THR A 94 20.42 0.92 6.06
CA THR A 94 20.36 0.61 7.49
C THR A 94 18.95 0.71 8.05
N LEU A 95 18.24 1.81 7.77
CA LEU A 95 16.88 2.03 8.26
C LEU A 95 15.89 1.11 7.55
N LEU A 96 16.01 0.96 6.22
CA LEU A 96 15.13 0.07 5.45
C LEU A 96 15.22 -1.36 5.98
N ASN A 97 16.42 -1.92 6.13
CA ASN A 97 16.59 -3.29 6.63
C ASN A 97 16.03 -3.47 8.04
N SER A 98 16.27 -2.51 8.93
CA SER A 98 15.73 -2.56 10.30
C SER A 98 14.20 -2.48 10.31
N TYR A 99 13.62 -1.62 9.47
CA TYR A 99 12.18 -1.47 9.32
C TYR A 99 11.53 -2.75 8.76
N LEU A 100 12.09 -3.32 7.69
CA LEU A 100 11.61 -4.57 7.10
C LEU A 100 11.67 -5.71 8.11
N SER A 101 12.81 -5.89 8.81
CA SER A 101 12.95 -6.94 9.83
C SER A 101 11.91 -6.79 10.94
N TYR A 102 11.65 -5.56 11.39
CA TYR A 102 10.65 -5.29 12.42
C TYR A 102 9.23 -5.60 11.94
N LYS A 103 8.89 -5.27 10.69
CA LYS A 103 7.57 -5.54 10.11
C LYS A 103 7.32 -7.00 9.76
N VAL A 104 8.36 -7.75 9.37
CA VAL A 104 8.28 -9.21 9.21
C VAL A 104 8.03 -9.87 10.57
N ASP A 105 8.75 -9.49 11.63
CA ASP A 105 8.48 -10.01 12.98
C ASP A 105 7.03 -9.72 13.45
N GLU A 106 6.54 -8.50 13.21
CA GLU A 106 5.15 -8.13 13.50
C GLU A 106 4.15 -9.03 12.77
N TRP A 107 4.40 -9.31 11.49
CA TRP A 107 3.57 -10.23 10.70
C TRP A 107 3.60 -11.66 11.24
N GLU A 108 4.79 -12.21 11.52
CA GLU A 108 4.93 -13.58 12.02
C GLU A 108 4.21 -13.77 13.35
N ARG A 109 4.33 -12.82 14.27
CA ARG A 109 3.61 -12.87 15.57
C ARG A 109 2.10 -12.86 15.39
N TYR A 110 1.58 -12.09 14.44
CA TYR A 110 0.15 -12.08 14.12
C TYR A 110 -0.28 -13.38 13.42
N HIS A 111 0.44 -13.81 12.40
CA HIS A 111 0.07 -14.94 11.55
C HIS A 111 0.10 -16.28 12.29
N GLN A 112 0.95 -16.41 13.31
CA GLN A 112 1.04 -17.60 14.16
C GLN A 112 0.04 -17.57 15.34
N SER A 113 -0.72 -16.48 15.51
CA SER A 113 -1.72 -16.38 16.57
C SER A 113 -3.03 -17.04 16.19
N VAL A 114 -3.66 -17.74 17.13
CA VAL A 114 -5.02 -18.26 16.97
C VAL A 114 -6.00 -17.19 17.41
N THR A 115 -6.83 -16.74 16.48
CA THR A 115 -7.81 -15.68 16.69
C THR A 115 -9.13 -16.23 17.22
N ASP A 116 -9.90 -15.37 17.88
CA ASP A 116 -11.27 -15.70 18.32
C ASP A 116 -12.18 -16.15 17.16
N TRP A 117 -11.91 -15.67 15.93
CA TRP A 117 -12.68 -16.05 14.76
C TRP A 117 -12.47 -17.53 14.43
N GLU A 118 -11.22 -17.99 14.38
CA GLU A 118 -10.89 -19.39 14.11
C GLU A 118 -11.44 -20.32 15.20
N VAL A 119 -11.38 -19.90 16.47
CA VAL A 119 -11.97 -20.67 17.57
C VAL A 119 -13.48 -20.80 17.41
N LYS A 120 -14.18 -19.70 17.06
CA LYS A 120 -15.64 -19.73 16.87
C LYS A 120 -16.06 -20.57 15.66
N GLU A 121 -15.29 -20.49 14.57
CA GLU A 121 -15.57 -21.19 13.33
C GLU A 121 -15.25 -22.69 13.44
N TYR A 122 -14.06 -23.06 13.92
CA TYR A 122 -13.56 -24.42 13.73
C TYR A 122 -13.67 -25.32 14.96
N LEU A 123 -13.66 -24.79 16.19
CA LEU A 123 -13.55 -25.61 17.43
C LEU A 123 -14.69 -26.62 17.63
N ARG A 124 -15.86 -26.37 17.04
CA ARG A 124 -17.03 -27.27 17.14
C ARG A 124 -17.33 -28.02 15.83
N LEU A 125 -16.71 -27.59 14.74
CA LEU A 125 -16.88 -28.18 13.41
C LEU A 125 -15.92 -29.35 13.20
N TYR A 126 -14.76 -29.31 13.86
CA TYR A 126 -13.74 -30.35 13.90
C TYR A 126 -13.42 -30.73 15.34
#